data_AF-A0A959RXP3-F1
#
_entry.id   AF-A0A959RXP3-F1
#
_cell.length_a   1.000
_cell.length_b   1.000
_cell.length_c   1.000
_cell.angle_alpha   90.00
_cell.angle_beta   90.00
_cell.angle_gamma   90.00
#
_symmetry.space_group_name_H-M   'P 1'
#
loop_
_entity.id
_entity.type
_entity.pdbx_description
1 polymer ?
#
loop_
_entity_poly.entity_id
_entity_poly.type
_entity_poly.pdbx_seq_one_letter_code
_entity_poly.pdbx_strand_id
1 'polypeptide(L)'
;LLINNGVDRILTSGTDWKENKTAIQGITLLNQIIELANSNIEIVIGGGINIHNVNKILDQIQRLNNNISIHSYSGIQKNGFTKFELVKSLVKKVEKYN
;
A
#
# COMPACT_ATOMS: atom_id res chain seq x y z
N LEU A 1 -4.52 5.67 -19.30
CA LEU A 1 -5.27 4.49 -19.80
C LEU A 1 -6.25 3.97 -18.75
N LEU A 2 -5.78 3.51 -17.57
CA LEU A 2 -6.64 2.89 -16.54
C LEU A 2 -7.78 3.80 -16.07
N ILE A 3 -7.47 5.07 -15.75
CA ILE A 3 -8.47 6.09 -15.38
C ILE A 3 -9.54 6.24 -16.47
N ASN A 4 -9.13 6.40 -17.73
CA ASN A 4 -10.06 6.59 -18.86
C ASN A 4 -10.92 5.35 -19.15
N ASN A 5 -10.52 4.16 -18.68
CA ASN A 5 -11.29 2.93 -18.80
C ASN A 5 -12.14 2.63 -17.56
N GLY A 6 -12.22 3.56 -16.60
CA GLY A 6 -13.06 3.41 -15.41
C GLY A 6 -12.54 2.37 -14.42
N VAL A 7 -11.23 2.12 -14.38
CA VAL A 7 -10.66 1.27 -13.32
C VAL A 7 -10.74 2.03 -12.00
N ASP A 8 -11.34 1.40 -10.99
CA ASP A 8 -11.54 2.04 -9.68
C ASP A 8 -10.26 2.05 -8.83
N ARG A 9 -9.45 0.98 -8.90
CA ARG A 9 -8.35 0.73 -7.97
C ARG A 9 -7.17 0.01 -8.63
N ILE A 10 -5.95 0.33 -8.21
CA ILE A 10 -4.72 -0.34 -8.63
C ILE A 10 -3.99 -0.90 -7.40
N LEU A 11 -3.74 -2.21 -7.39
CA LEU A 11 -2.84 -2.85 -6.43
C LEU A 11 -1.40 -2.84 -6.96
N THR A 12 -0.48 -2.19 -6.25
CA THR A 12 0.91 -2.04 -6.70
C THR A 12 1.90 -1.91 -5.54
N SER A 13 3.15 -2.37 -5.77
CA SER A 13 4.31 -2.14 -4.91
C SER A 13 5.18 -0.95 -5.36
N GLY A 14 4.86 -0.33 -6.51
CA GLY A 14 5.70 0.70 -7.13
C GLY A 14 7.08 0.18 -7.52
N THR A 15 7.14 -1.02 -8.07
CA THR A 15 8.37 -1.64 -8.57
C THR A 15 8.12 -2.15 -9.98
N ASP A 16 9.20 -2.30 -10.76
CA ASP A 16 9.07 -2.82 -12.12
C ASP A 16 8.55 -4.25 -12.11
N TRP A 17 7.89 -4.62 -13.22
CA TRP A 17 7.35 -5.96 -13.39
C TRP A 17 8.47 -7.02 -13.29
N LYS A 18 8.20 -8.12 -12.57
CA LYS A 18 9.16 -9.20 -12.25
C LYS A 18 10.29 -8.84 -11.29
N GLU A 19 10.36 -7.62 -10.77
CA GLU A 19 11.28 -7.36 -9.67
C GLU A 19 10.74 -7.95 -8.36
N ASN A 20 11.59 -8.72 -7.65
CA ASN A 20 11.26 -9.21 -6.31
C ASN A 20 11.54 -8.14 -5.25
N LYS A 21 10.92 -6.97 -5.41
CA LYS A 21 11.04 -5.83 -4.50
C LYS A 21 9.71 -5.57 -3.79
N THR A 22 9.79 -4.96 -2.62
CA THR A 22 8.65 -4.66 -1.74
C THR A 22 8.23 -3.19 -1.85
N ALA A 23 7.06 -2.83 -1.32
CA ALA A 23 6.56 -1.46 -1.32
C ALA A 23 7.54 -0.44 -0.73
N ILE A 24 8.29 -0.81 0.31
CA ILE A 24 9.27 0.08 0.93
C ILE A 24 10.45 0.40 0.00
N GLN A 25 10.76 -0.50 -0.95
CA GLN A 25 11.79 -0.28 -1.97
C GLN A 25 11.23 0.49 -3.17
N GLY A 26 9.91 0.46 -3.38
CA GLY A 26 9.20 1.14 -4.46
C GLY A 26 8.67 2.54 -4.12
N ILE A 27 9.03 3.12 -2.96
CA ILE A 27 8.48 4.39 -2.45
C ILE A 27 8.54 5.54 -3.47
N THR A 28 9.66 5.68 -4.19
CA THR A 28 9.82 6.75 -5.17
C THR A 28 8.77 6.66 -6.28
N LEU A 29 8.59 5.46 -6.85
CA LEU A 29 7.62 5.24 -7.91
C LEU A 29 6.18 5.24 -7.36
N LEU A 30 5.94 4.76 -6.14
CA LEU A 30 4.64 4.88 -5.47
C LEU A 30 4.21 6.35 -5.37
N ASN A 31 5.10 7.25 -4.95
CA ASN A 31 4.79 8.68 -4.87
C ASN A 31 4.43 9.25 -6.25
N GLN A 32 5.18 8.89 -7.30
CA GLN A 32 4.87 9.30 -8.68
C GLN A 32 3.51 8.78 -9.14
N ILE A 33 3.19 7.52 -8.86
CA ILE A 33 1.90 6.90 -9.22
C ILE A 33 0.75 7.60 -8.48
N ILE A 34 0.89 7.86 -7.17
CA ILE A 34 -0.12 8.53 -6.35
C ILE A 34 -0.35 9.96 -6.82
N GLU A 35 0.72 10.67 -7.20
CA GLU A 35 0.64 11.99 -7.80
C GLU A 35 -0.11 11.97 -9.14
N LEU A 36 0.25 11.06 -10.04
CA LEU A 36 -0.39 10.92 -11.36
C LEU A 36 -1.86 10.48 -11.24
N ALA A 37 -2.19 9.64 -10.25
CA ALA A 37 -3.57 9.24 -9.98
C ALA A 37 -4.44 10.42 -9.60
N ASN A 38 -3.89 11.38 -8.84
CA ASN A 38 -4.56 12.60 -8.40
C ASN A 38 -5.99 12.35 -7.88
N SER A 39 -6.15 11.30 -7.06
CA SER A 39 -7.43 10.84 -6.49
C SER A 39 -8.51 10.37 -7.49
N ASN A 40 -8.21 10.29 -8.80
CA ASN A 40 -9.14 9.76 -9.82
C ASN A 40 -9.24 8.22 -9.80
N ILE A 41 -8.28 7.55 -9.16
CA ILE A 41 -8.19 6.11 -9.02
C ILE A 41 -7.53 5.80 -7.67
N GLU A 42 -8.02 4.80 -6.96
CA GLU A 42 -7.45 4.41 -5.66
C GLU A 42 -6.12 3.69 -5.87
N ILE A 43 -5.09 4.11 -5.15
CA ILE A 43 -3.81 3.37 -5.11
C ILE A 43 -3.78 2.50 -3.86
N VAL A 44 -3.90 1.19 -4.09
CA VAL A 44 -3.79 0.15 -3.05
C VAL A 44 -2.33 -0.26 -2.96
N ILE A 45 -1.64 0.19 -1.92
CA ILE A 45 -0.21 -0.10 -1.72
C ILE A 45 -0.08 -1.53 -1.16
N GLY A 46 0.60 -2.39 -1.91
CA GLY A 46 0.84 -3.79 -1.55
C GLY A 46 2.30 -4.21 -1.76
N GLY A 47 2.64 -5.41 -1.30
CA GLY A 47 4.00 -5.95 -1.43
C GLY A 47 4.81 -5.84 -0.14
N GLY A 48 4.75 -6.90 0.67
CA GLY A 48 5.52 -7.02 1.92
C GLY A 48 5.02 -6.15 3.09
N ILE A 49 3.82 -5.57 3.01
CA ILE A 49 3.26 -4.76 4.10
C ILE A 49 2.99 -5.61 5.34
N ASN A 50 3.43 -5.13 6.51
CA ASN A 50 3.22 -5.76 7.82
C ASN A 50 3.24 -4.72 8.95
N ILE A 51 3.00 -5.17 10.18
CA ILE A 51 2.92 -4.29 11.37
C ILE A 51 4.22 -3.54 11.70
N HIS A 52 5.37 -4.00 11.19
CA HIS A 52 6.69 -3.42 11.47
C HIS A 52 7.08 -2.34 10.45
N ASN A 53 6.58 -2.40 9.20
CA ASN A 53 6.98 -1.47 8.15
C ASN A 53 5.87 -0.49 7.70
N VAL A 54 4.60 -0.73 8.01
CA VAL A 54 3.48 0.08 7.50
C VAL A 54 3.63 1.58 7.80
N ASN A 55 4.01 1.95 9.03
CA ASN A 55 4.20 3.36 9.39
C ASN A 55 5.35 3.98 8.59
N LYS A 56 6.48 3.27 8.48
CA LYS A 56 7.64 3.76 7.72
C LYS A 56 7.31 3.95 6.23
N ILE A 57 6.42 3.12 5.68
CA ILE A 57 5.94 3.28 4.31
C ILE A 57 5.05 4.52 4.22
N LEU A 58 4.02 4.61 5.06
CA LEU A 58 3.06 5.72 5.06
C LEU A 58 3.74 7.07 5.35
N ASP A 59 4.68 7.15 6.29
CA ASP A 59 5.45 8.35 6.61
C ASP A 59 6.26 8.88 5.41
N GLN A 60 6.55 8.05 4.41
CA GLN A 60 7.28 8.43 3.19
C GLN A 60 6.37 8.70 1.98
N ILE A 61 5.06 8.52 2.12
CA ILE A 61 4.08 8.89 1.10
C ILE A 61 3.76 10.38 1.26
N GLN A 62 4.02 11.17 0.21
CA GLN A 62 3.92 12.64 0.28
C GLN A 62 2.47 13.14 0.21
N ARG A 63 1.57 12.36 -0.39
CA ARG A 63 0.15 12.72 -0.58
C ARG A 63 -0.78 11.72 0.08
N LEU A 64 -0.62 11.51 1.38
CA LEU A 64 -1.45 10.60 2.17
C LEU A 64 -2.95 10.95 2.14
N ASN A 65 -3.29 12.23 1.93
CA ASN A 65 -4.69 12.70 1.82
C ASN A 65 -5.35 12.32 0.47
N ASN A 66 -4.62 11.69 -0.45
CA ASN A 66 -5.20 11.18 -1.69
C ASN A 66 -5.96 9.87 -1.45
N ASN A 67 -6.71 9.42 -2.45
CA ASN A 67 -7.43 8.14 -2.41
C ASN A 67 -6.45 6.95 -2.40
N ILE A 68 -6.03 6.51 -1.21
CA ILE A 68 -5.07 5.42 -1.00
C ILE A 68 -5.59 4.39 0.00
N SER A 69 -5.15 3.15 -0.15
CA SER A 69 -5.36 2.11 0.86
C SER A 69 -4.17 1.14 0.92
N ILE A 70 -4.21 0.21 1.87
CA ILE A 70 -3.14 -0.75 2.13
C ILE A 70 -3.64 -2.18 1.93
N HIS A 71 -2.84 -2.99 1.24
CA HIS A 71 -3.04 -4.44 1.13
C HIS A 71 -1.94 -5.21 1.88
N SER A 72 -2.33 -6.06 2.82
CA SER A 72 -1.44 -6.99 3.53
C SER A 72 -2.05 -8.38 3.60
N TYR A 73 -1.27 -9.39 3.24
CA TYR A 73 -1.65 -10.80 3.32
C TYR A 73 -0.62 -11.59 4.14
N SER A 74 0.55 -11.90 3.57
CA SER A 74 1.58 -12.68 4.27
C SER A 74 2.12 -11.99 5.53
N GLY A 75 2.12 -10.67 5.57
CA GLY A 75 2.58 -9.86 6.71
C GLY A 75 1.66 -9.88 7.94
N ILE A 76 0.47 -10.48 7.84
CA ILE A 76 -0.50 -10.63 8.95
C ILE A 76 -0.78 -12.10 9.28
N GLN A 77 0.04 -13.02 8.74
CA GLN A 77 -0.07 -14.45 9.01
C GLN A 77 0.96 -14.94 10.01
N LYS A 78 0.59 -16.00 10.74
CA LYS A 78 1.53 -16.84 11.49
C LYS A 78 1.18 -18.29 11.22
N ASN A 79 2.16 -19.07 10.76
CA ASN A 79 2.01 -20.46 10.32
C ASN A 79 0.92 -20.62 9.24
N GLY A 80 0.84 -19.70 8.27
CA GLY A 80 -0.14 -19.73 7.18
C GLY A 80 -1.55 -19.26 7.53
N PHE A 81 -1.83 -18.93 8.80
CA PHE A 81 -3.13 -18.45 9.24
C PHE A 81 -3.09 -16.96 9.52
N THR A 82 -4.06 -16.22 8.97
CA THR A 82 -4.33 -14.82 9.35
C THR A 82 -4.57 -14.73 10.85
N LYS A 83 -3.86 -13.81 11.51
CA LYS A 83 -3.96 -13.62 12.96
C LYS A 83 -4.70 -12.34 13.30
N PHE A 84 -5.73 -12.47 14.12
CA PHE A 84 -6.57 -11.36 14.54
C PHE A 84 -5.75 -10.24 15.22
N GLU A 85 -4.80 -10.60 16.07
CA GLU A 85 -3.93 -9.65 16.76
C GLU A 85 -3.05 -8.83 15.79
N LEU A 86 -2.58 -9.45 14.71
CA LEU A 86 -1.78 -8.78 13.68
C LEU A 86 -2.64 -7.88 12.82
N VAL A 87 -3.84 -8.31 12.43
CA VAL A 87 -4.83 -7.47 11.72
C VAL A 87 -5.21 -6.26 12.59
N LYS A 88 -5.57 -6.48 13.85
CA LYS A 88 -5.92 -5.41 14.80
C LYS A 88 -4.76 -4.42 14.97
N SER A 89 -3.53 -4.92 15.07
CA SER A 89 -2.35 -4.04 15.17
C SER A 89 -2.10 -3.27 13.86
N LEU A 90 -2.36 -3.87 12.70
CA LEU A 90 -2.19 -3.20 11.41
C LEU A 90 -3.23 -2.09 11.25
N VAL A 91 -4.50 -2.35 11.55
CA VAL A 91 -5.60 -1.36 11.49
C VAL A 91 -5.27 -0.16 12.36
N LYS A 92 -4.91 -0.37 13.63
CA LYS A 92 -4.52 0.74 14.55
C LYS A 92 -3.37 1.60 14.03
N LYS A 93 -2.44 0.99 13.31
CA LYS A 93 -1.28 1.70 12.73
C LYS A 93 -1.68 2.54 11.52
N VAL A 94 -2.56 2.01 10.67
CA VAL A 94 -3.10 2.71 9.50
C VAL A 94 -4.04 3.85 9.91
N GLU A 95 -4.89 3.64 10.92
CA GLU A 95 -5.84 4.65 11.43
C GLU A 95 -5.15 5.96 11.88
N LYS A 96 -3.87 5.93 12.23
CA LYS A 96 -3.09 7.15 12.54
C LYS A 96 -3.01 8.13 11.36
N TYR A 97 -3.19 7.64 10.13
CA TYR A 97 -3.02 8.41 8.89
C TYR A 97 -4.35 8.84 8.27
N ASN A 98 -5.48 8.57 8.94
CA ASN A 98 -6.83 8.96 8.54
C ASN A 98 -7.34 10.18 9.32
#